data_AF-A0A968JX63-F1
#
_entry.id   AF-A0A968JX63-F1
#
_cell.length_a   1.000
_cell.length_b   1.000
_cell.length_c   1.000
_cell.angle_alpha   90.00
_cell.angle_beta   90.00
_cell.angle_gamma   90.00
#
_symmetry.space_group_name_H-M   'P 1'
#
loop_
_entity.id
_entity.type
_entity.pdbx_description
1 polymer ?
#
loop_
_entity_poly.entity_id
_entity_poly.type
_entity_poly.pdbx_seq_one_letter_code
_entity_poly.pdbx_strand_id
1 'polypeptide(L)'
;MLPWKRWSSRATFPVSIQFRNVDSLYYAVYKINIPFADSLHKRWEKLEQTPVYRSFEQFVADTMRSFKPLLKNGIQLPKTSDYRLHTTELAMPSLPAGMYIFLFSSSRSFKSLHGVVSNDFIVASNISAINRTGKNNKLEGYALDRKSGKPLQGVKVMIFEKNFDYRTQILTRKEAASQLTNADGYFSAGLERNRGLYTDFILREDTLPGDLSSLIEFSNSPKLPE
;
A
#
# COMPACT_ATOMS: atom_id res chain seq x y z
N MET A 1 27.72 6.89 17.57
CA MET A 1 26.25 6.94 17.81
C MET A 1 25.78 8.35 17.49
N LEU A 2 24.96 8.53 16.46
CA LEU A 2 24.32 9.82 16.17
C LEU A 2 22.93 9.86 16.84
N PRO A 3 22.55 10.97 17.51
CA PRO A 3 21.28 11.06 18.20
C PRO A 3 20.15 11.17 17.19
N TRP A 4 19.17 10.28 17.32
CA TRP A 4 17.99 10.22 16.47
C TRP A 4 17.15 11.47 16.73
N LYS A 5 16.97 12.31 15.69
CA LYS A 5 16.03 13.43 15.73
C LYS A 5 14.65 12.89 16.09
N ARG A 6 14.14 13.27 17.26
CA ARG A 6 12.71 13.24 17.57
C ARG A 6 11.97 13.91 16.42
N TRP A 7 10.95 13.23 15.91
CA TRP A 7 10.05 13.71 14.86
C TRP A 7 9.57 15.13 15.21
N SER A 8 9.96 16.11 14.40
CA SER A 8 9.38 17.45 14.51
C SER A 8 7.93 17.36 14.05
N SER A 9 6.99 17.69 14.94
CA SER A 9 5.53 17.63 14.81
C SER A 9 4.91 18.56 13.74
N ARG A 10 5.66 18.92 12.68
CA ARG A 10 5.26 19.89 11.64
C ARG A 10 5.45 19.41 10.20
N ALA A 11 5.90 18.18 9.96
CA ALA A 11 5.96 17.66 8.61
C ALA A 11 4.56 17.24 8.15
N THR A 12 4.09 17.81 7.05
CA THR A 12 2.89 17.38 6.33
C THR A 12 3.29 16.82 4.97
N PHE A 13 2.43 16.00 4.39
CA PHE A 13 2.54 15.60 2.98
C PHE A 13 1.23 15.92 2.25
N PRO A 14 1.30 16.33 0.98
CA PRO A 14 0.11 16.61 0.19
C PRO A 14 -0.54 15.28 -0.25
N VAL A 15 -1.87 15.25 -0.22
CA VAL A 15 -2.68 14.21 -0.86
C VAL A 15 -3.55 14.89 -1.91
N SER A 16 -3.38 14.49 -3.16
CA SER A 16 -4.21 14.98 -4.27
C SER A 16 -5.60 14.36 -4.20
N ILE A 17 -6.64 15.20 -4.24
CA ILE A 17 -8.05 14.80 -4.18
C ILE A 17 -8.74 15.31 -5.43
N GLN A 18 -9.38 14.39 -6.15
CA GLN A 18 -10.29 14.72 -7.24
C GLN A 18 -11.74 14.66 -6.74
N PHE A 19 -12.53 15.70 -7.01
CA PHE A 19 -13.91 15.79 -6.54
C PHE A 19 -14.81 16.47 -7.57
N ARG A 20 -16.11 16.19 -7.49
CA ARG A 20 -17.14 16.74 -8.37
C ARG A 20 -18.48 16.71 -7.66
N ASN A 21 -19.17 17.85 -7.63
CA ASN A 21 -20.52 17.99 -7.05
C ASN A 21 -20.61 17.54 -5.57
N VAL A 22 -19.55 17.80 -4.79
CA VAL A 22 -19.48 17.47 -3.36
C VAL A 22 -18.85 18.64 -2.62
N ASP A 23 -19.52 19.12 -1.57
CA ASP A 23 -19.07 20.28 -0.79
C ASP A 23 -18.22 19.89 0.42
N SER A 24 -18.26 18.64 0.85
CA SER A 24 -17.55 18.17 2.05
C SER A 24 -16.86 16.83 1.82
N LEU A 25 -15.64 16.71 2.32
CA LEU A 25 -14.86 15.47 2.32
C LEU A 25 -14.62 15.03 3.75
N TYR A 26 -15.00 13.80 4.06
CA TYR A 26 -14.64 13.12 5.31
C TYR A 26 -13.57 12.09 5.00
N TYR A 27 -12.56 11.99 5.87
CA TYR A 27 -11.52 10.99 5.72
C TYR A 27 -11.21 10.27 7.02
N ALA A 28 -10.75 9.04 6.89
CA ALA A 28 -10.24 8.21 7.97
C ALA A 28 -9.00 7.46 7.50
N VAL A 29 -7.95 7.43 8.32
CA VAL A 29 -6.69 6.72 8.04
C VAL A 29 -6.54 5.60 9.03
N TYR A 30 -6.27 4.39 8.54
CA TYR A 30 -6.11 3.19 9.35
C TYR A 30 -4.71 2.64 9.16
N LYS A 31 -3.98 2.41 10.26
CA LYS A 31 -2.72 1.66 10.20
C LYS A 31 -3.06 0.17 10.08
N ILE A 32 -2.47 -0.49 9.09
CA ILE A 32 -2.68 -1.91 8.79
C ILE A 32 -1.33 -2.64 8.71
N ASN A 33 -1.39 -3.96 8.58
CA ASN A 33 -0.25 -4.81 8.31
C ASN A 33 -0.48 -5.63 7.03
N ILE A 34 0.59 -6.23 6.52
CA ILE A 34 0.56 -7.02 5.28
C ILE A 34 -0.44 -8.19 5.37
N PRO A 35 -0.48 -9.01 6.45
CA PRO A 35 -1.47 -10.07 6.58
C PRO A 35 -2.92 -9.59 6.51
N PHE A 36 -3.22 -8.42 7.08
CA PHE A 36 -4.55 -7.84 7.01
C PHE A 36 -4.92 -7.40 5.58
N ALA A 37 -4.00 -6.73 4.87
CA ALA A 37 -4.21 -6.32 3.48
C ALA A 37 -4.51 -7.54 2.58
N ASP A 38 -3.70 -8.60 2.72
CA ASP A 38 -3.89 -9.87 2.02
C ASP A 38 -5.25 -10.51 2.36
N SER A 39 -5.63 -10.52 3.64
CA SER A 39 -6.94 -11.06 4.07
C SER A 39 -8.14 -10.28 3.53
N LEU A 40 -8.01 -8.95 3.41
CA LEU A 40 -9.06 -8.07 2.91
C LEU A 40 -9.31 -8.38 1.44
N HIS A 41 -8.25 -8.51 0.67
CA HIS A 41 -8.35 -8.79 -0.74
C HIS A 41 -8.85 -10.22 -1.02
N LYS A 42 -8.34 -11.25 -0.31
CA LYS A 42 -8.89 -12.63 -0.39
C LYS A 42 -10.38 -12.71 -0.06
N ARG A 43 -10.87 -11.89 0.88
CA ARG A 43 -12.30 -11.80 1.19
C ARG A 43 -13.09 -11.16 0.05
N TRP A 44 -12.54 -10.13 -0.58
CA TRP A 44 -13.15 -9.49 -1.75
C TRP A 44 -13.35 -10.49 -2.90
N GLU A 45 -12.34 -11.28 -3.25
CA GLU A 45 -12.45 -12.26 -4.34
C GLU A 45 -13.52 -13.33 -4.11
N LYS A 46 -13.64 -13.81 -2.87
CA LYS A 46 -14.69 -14.76 -2.50
C LYS A 46 -16.08 -14.12 -2.63
N LEU A 47 -16.15 -12.82 -2.38
CA LEU A 47 -17.39 -12.05 -2.47
C LEU A 47 -17.73 -11.64 -3.90
N GLU A 48 -16.80 -11.50 -4.84
CA GLU A 48 -17.12 -11.23 -6.25
C GLU A 48 -18.08 -12.29 -6.84
N GLN A 49 -18.10 -13.49 -6.27
CA GLN A 49 -19.01 -14.57 -6.62
C GLN A 49 -20.44 -14.39 -6.05
N THR A 50 -20.68 -13.34 -5.25
CA THR A 50 -21.95 -13.03 -4.57
C THR A 50 -22.26 -11.52 -4.58
N PRO A 51 -23.45 -11.05 -4.99
CA PRO A 51 -23.69 -9.62 -5.26
C PRO A 51 -23.93 -8.74 -4.00
N VAL A 52 -23.16 -8.94 -2.93
CA VAL A 52 -23.33 -8.21 -1.64
C VAL A 52 -22.83 -6.76 -1.74
N TYR A 53 -21.74 -6.52 -2.47
CA TYR A 53 -21.11 -5.21 -2.63
C TYR A 53 -21.07 -4.81 -4.10
N ARG A 54 -21.19 -3.52 -4.40
CA ARG A 54 -21.10 -3.01 -5.79
C ARG A 54 -19.67 -2.70 -6.22
N SER A 55 -18.75 -2.52 -5.28
CA SER A 55 -17.35 -2.23 -5.57
C SER A 55 -16.44 -2.56 -4.38
N PHE A 56 -15.14 -2.70 -4.67
CA PHE A 56 -14.12 -2.97 -3.66
C PHE A 56 -14.08 -1.84 -2.61
N GLU A 57 -14.28 -0.60 -3.03
CA GLU A 57 -14.29 0.57 -2.14
C GLU A 57 -15.40 0.50 -1.09
N GLN A 58 -16.58 0.00 -1.47
CA GLN A 58 -17.68 -0.19 -0.53
C GLN A 58 -17.35 -1.27 0.49
N PHE A 59 -16.80 -2.40 0.02
CA PHE A 59 -16.39 -3.50 0.88
C PHE A 59 -15.30 -3.08 1.87
N VAL A 60 -14.29 -2.33 1.41
CA VAL A 60 -13.23 -1.80 2.27
C VAL A 60 -13.83 -0.80 3.26
N ALA A 61 -14.65 0.15 2.82
CA ALA A 61 -15.30 1.12 3.70
C ALA A 61 -16.10 0.44 4.82
N ASP A 62 -16.94 -0.53 4.48
CA ASP A 62 -17.77 -1.25 5.45
C ASP A 62 -16.94 -2.15 6.37
N THR A 63 -15.89 -2.80 5.85
CA THR A 63 -14.97 -3.57 6.68
C THR A 63 -14.24 -2.68 7.68
N MET A 64 -13.70 -1.54 7.23
CA MET A 64 -12.88 -0.66 8.07
C MET A 64 -13.70 0.08 9.14
N ARG A 65 -15.02 0.20 8.97
CA ARG A 65 -15.91 0.85 9.96
C ARG A 65 -15.95 0.15 11.33
N SER A 66 -15.59 -1.12 11.41
CA SER A 66 -15.47 -1.85 12.69
C SER A 66 -14.13 -1.61 13.40
N PHE A 67 -13.19 -0.92 12.76
CA PHE A 67 -11.86 -0.64 13.32
C PHE A 67 -11.74 0.80 13.80
N LYS A 68 -10.86 1.03 14.78
CA LYS A 68 -10.53 2.38 15.25
C LYS A 68 -9.53 3.04 14.28
N PRO A 69 -9.86 4.19 13.69
CA PRO A 69 -8.92 4.91 12.82
C PRO A 69 -7.80 5.55 13.63
N LEU A 70 -6.63 5.67 13.01
CA LEU A 70 -5.51 6.46 13.51
C LEU A 70 -5.81 7.97 13.41
N LEU A 71 -6.40 8.40 12.30
CA LEU A 71 -6.84 9.76 12.05
C LEU A 71 -8.25 9.73 11.49
N LYS A 72 -9.11 10.67 11.90
CA LYS A 72 -10.45 10.85 11.32
C LYS A 72 -10.82 12.31 11.38
N ASN A 73 -11.20 12.89 10.25
CA ASN A 73 -11.60 14.30 10.18
C ASN A 73 -12.57 14.57 9.02
N GLY A 74 -13.06 15.80 8.93
CA GLY A 74 -13.82 16.30 7.79
C GLY A 74 -13.40 17.72 7.44
N ILE A 75 -13.43 18.04 6.14
CA ILE A 75 -13.12 19.35 5.60
C ILE A 75 -14.19 19.81 4.61
N GLN A 76 -14.31 21.12 4.44
CA GLN A 76 -15.08 21.71 3.36
C GLN A 76 -14.21 21.74 2.10
N LEU A 77 -14.76 21.30 0.98
CA LEU A 77 -14.14 21.41 -0.33
C LEU A 77 -14.44 22.79 -0.93
N PRO A 78 -13.60 23.28 -1.85
CA PRO A 78 -13.91 24.49 -2.61
C PRO A 78 -15.28 24.37 -3.30
N LYS A 79 -16.09 25.43 -3.24
CA LYS A 79 -17.40 25.46 -3.92
C LYS A 79 -17.20 25.47 -5.43
N THR A 80 -17.96 24.63 -6.14
CA THR A 80 -17.91 24.48 -7.60
C THR A 80 -19.32 24.57 -8.17
N SER A 81 -19.53 25.32 -9.26
CA SER A 81 -20.86 25.48 -9.90
C SER A 81 -20.92 24.99 -11.34
N ASP A 82 -19.82 24.47 -11.88
CA ASP A 82 -19.67 24.11 -13.29
C ASP A 82 -19.89 22.60 -13.56
N TYR A 83 -20.18 21.83 -12.52
CA TYR A 83 -20.34 20.37 -12.56
C TYR A 83 -19.12 19.59 -13.11
N ARG A 84 -17.96 20.23 -13.19
CA ARG A 84 -16.72 19.63 -13.71
C ARG A 84 -15.98 18.87 -12.60
N LEU A 85 -15.00 18.07 -13.03
CA LEU A 85 -14.06 17.44 -12.12
C LEU A 85 -13.01 18.46 -11.70
N HIS A 86 -12.83 18.65 -10.40
CA HIS A 86 -11.85 19.55 -9.82
C HIS A 86 -10.81 18.75 -9.04
N THR A 87 -9.62 19.34 -8.87
CA THR A 87 -8.54 18.77 -8.07
C THR A 87 -8.13 19.77 -7.01
N THR A 88 -7.87 19.28 -5.80
CA THR A 88 -7.29 20.05 -4.70
C THR A 88 -6.29 19.18 -3.93
N GLU A 89 -5.54 19.79 -3.02
CA GLU A 89 -4.58 19.08 -2.17
C GLU A 89 -4.97 19.20 -0.70
N LEU A 90 -4.92 18.07 0.00
CA LEU A 90 -5.09 18.00 1.45
C LEU A 90 -3.72 17.89 2.11
N ALA A 91 -3.39 18.81 3.02
CA ALA A 91 -2.20 18.71 3.85
C ALA A 91 -2.43 17.67 4.97
N MET A 92 -1.86 16.48 4.81
CA MET A 92 -1.96 15.40 5.78
C MET A 92 -0.81 15.44 6.78
N PRO A 93 -1.05 15.19 8.07
CA PRO A 93 0.02 15.12 9.06
C PRO A 93 0.93 13.91 8.76
N SER A 94 2.23 14.04 9.03
CA SER A 94 3.18 12.94 8.88
C SER A 94 2.71 11.68 9.62
N LEU A 95 2.87 10.54 8.96
CA LEU A 95 2.56 9.22 9.49
C LEU A 95 3.86 8.49 9.89
N PRO A 96 3.84 7.70 10.99
CA PRO A 96 4.93 6.79 11.31
C PRO A 96 5.16 5.76 10.19
N ALA A 97 6.32 5.10 10.19
CA ALA A 97 6.56 3.99 9.26
C ALA A 97 5.46 2.90 9.38
N GLY A 98 5.03 2.40 8.23
CA GLY A 98 4.01 1.36 8.12
C GLY A 98 3.10 1.48 6.91
N MET A 99 2.14 0.57 6.84
CA MET A 99 1.13 0.50 5.79
C MET A 99 -0.20 1.06 6.28
N TYR A 100 -0.91 1.75 5.41
CA TYR A 100 -2.12 2.47 5.74
C TYR A 100 -3.21 2.29 4.68
N ILE A 101 -4.46 2.26 5.13
CA ILE A 101 -5.63 2.47 4.27
C ILE A 101 -6.13 3.88 4.53
N PHE A 102 -6.24 4.67 3.46
CA PHE A 102 -6.91 5.96 3.47
C PHE A 102 -8.32 5.72 2.97
N LEU A 103 -9.31 6.13 3.74
CA LEU A 103 -10.72 6.05 3.38
C LEU A 103 -11.27 7.47 3.27
N PHE A 104 -11.93 7.75 2.15
CA PHE A 104 -12.56 9.03 1.85
C PHE A 104 -14.05 8.83 1.61
N SER A 105 -14.88 9.80 2.02
CA SER A 105 -16.30 9.79 1.74
C SER A 105 -16.91 11.18 1.68
N SER A 106 -17.97 11.34 0.89
CA SER A 106 -18.84 12.54 0.95
C SER A 106 -19.79 12.52 2.15
N SER A 107 -19.88 11.39 2.89
CA SER A 107 -20.73 11.23 4.06
C SER A 107 -19.91 10.99 5.32
N ARG A 108 -20.27 11.66 6.43
CA ARG A 108 -19.63 11.46 7.74
C ARG A 108 -19.73 10.02 8.25
N SER A 109 -20.75 9.28 7.78
CA SER A 109 -21.00 7.89 8.17
C SER A 109 -20.13 6.88 7.42
N PHE A 110 -19.46 7.30 6.33
CA PHE A 110 -18.72 6.41 5.41
C PHE A 110 -19.57 5.27 4.82
N LYS A 111 -20.91 5.39 4.88
CA LYS A 111 -21.83 4.43 4.27
C LYS A 111 -21.98 4.76 2.78
N SER A 112 -21.76 3.76 1.94
CA SER A 112 -21.95 3.84 0.48
C SER A 112 -23.39 4.19 0.07
N LEU A 113 -24.38 3.79 0.87
CA LEU A 113 -25.80 4.13 0.63
C LEU A 113 -26.08 5.64 0.72
N HIS A 114 -25.25 6.39 1.45
CA HIS A 114 -25.47 7.81 1.74
C HIS A 114 -24.40 8.73 1.13
N GLY A 115 -23.52 8.22 0.27
CA GLY A 115 -22.46 9.00 -0.34
C GLY A 115 -21.46 8.17 -1.13
N VAL A 116 -20.58 8.86 -1.83
CA VAL A 116 -19.46 8.23 -2.54
C VAL A 116 -18.40 7.85 -1.52
N VAL A 117 -17.78 6.69 -1.71
CA VAL A 117 -16.62 6.21 -0.94
C VAL A 117 -15.47 5.92 -1.89
N SER A 118 -14.25 6.20 -1.44
CA SER A 118 -13.01 5.88 -2.15
C SER A 118 -11.96 5.48 -1.12
N ASN A 119 -11.01 4.64 -1.51
CA ASN A 119 -9.89 4.28 -0.66
C ASN A 119 -8.59 4.14 -1.44
N ASP A 120 -7.48 4.26 -0.72
CA ASP A 120 -6.14 4.04 -1.25
C ASP A 120 -5.23 3.37 -0.21
N PHE A 121 -4.24 2.61 -0.68
CA PHE A 121 -3.26 1.92 0.14
C PHE A 121 -1.92 2.63 0.05
N ILE A 122 -1.42 3.12 1.17
CA ILE A 122 -0.20 3.93 1.24
C ILE A 122 0.81 3.28 2.17
N VAL A 123 2.08 3.27 1.75
CA VAL A 123 3.21 2.91 2.62
C VAL A 123 4.01 4.15 2.96
N ALA A 124 4.15 4.42 4.25
CA ALA A 124 5.12 5.37 4.75
C ALA A 124 6.40 4.61 5.15
N SER A 125 7.52 4.95 4.50
CA SER A 125 8.81 4.31 4.75
C SER A 125 9.97 5.28 4.52
N ASN A 126 10.99 5.22 5.36
CA ASN A 126 12.27 5.91 5.14
C ASN A 126 13.19 5.14 4.20
N ILE A 127 12.85 3.91 3.84
CA ILE A 127 13.60 3.10 2.88
C ILE A 127 13.16 3.53 1.47
N SER A 128 14.12 3.69 0.58
CA SER A 128 13.94 3.69 -0.87
C SER A 128 14.74 2.54 -1.47
N ALA A 129 14.24 1.93 -2.53
CA ALA A 129 14.89 0.79 -3.15
C ALA A 129 14.89 0.95 -4.67
N ILE A 130 16.00 0.54 -5.28
CA ILE A 130 16.13 0.36 -6.72
C ILE A 130 16.71 -1.02 -6.95
N ASN A 131 16.08 -1.82 -7.81
CA ASN A 131 16.55 -3.15 -8.11
C ASN A 131 16.28 -3.53 -9.56
N ARG A 132 17.01 -4.53 -10.03
CA ARG A 132 16.85 -5.10 -11.36
C ARG A 132 17.21 -6.58 -11.36
N THR A 133 16.63 -7.30 -12.30
CA THR A 133 17.02 -8.67 -12.62
C THR A 133 18.04 -8.63 -13.76
N GLY A 134 19.29 -8.99 -13.47
CA GLY A 134 20.38 -9.05 -14.45
C GLY A 134 20.35 -10.30 -15.33
N LYS A 135 21.21 -10.33 -16.35
CA LYS A 135 21.30 -11.42 -17.35
C LYS A 135 21.62 -12.82 -16.77
N ASN A 136 22.13 -12.90 -15.54
CA ASN A 136 22.55 -14.15 -14.90
C ASN A 136 21.53 -14.65 -13.85
N ASN A 137 20.24 -14.32 -13.99
CA ASN A 137 19.20 -14.61 -12.99
C ASN A 137 19.54 -14.10 -11.59
N LYS A 138 20.29 -12.99 -11.53
CA LYS A 138 20.62 -12.32 -10.29
C LYS A 138 19.72 -11.12 -10.12
N LEU A 139 18.95 -11.13 -9.03
CA LEU A 139 18.28 -9.94 -8.55
C LEU A 139 19.30 -9.15 -7.74
N GLU A 140 19.54 -7.91 -8.14
CA GLU A 140 20.49 -7.02 -7.47
C GLU A 140 19.95 -5.61 -7.39
N GLY A 141 20.43 -4.85 -6.41
CA GLY A 141 19.94 -3.51 -6.18
C GLY A 141 20.53 -2.85 -4.96
N TYR A 142 19.95 -1.72 -4.60
CA TYR A 142 20.36 -0.89 -3.49
C TYR A 142 19.17 -0.52 -2.61
N ALA A 143 19.37 -0.52 -1.29
CA ALA A 143 18.49 0.12 -0.34
C ALA A 143 19.14 1.40 0.18
N LEU A 144 18.39 2.50 0.13
CA LEU A 144 18.85 3.86 0.39
C LEU A 144 17.92 4.55 1.40
N ASP A 145 18.44 5.52 2.13
CA ASP A 145 17.64 6.46 2.90
C ASP A 145 16.88 7.36 1.92
N ARG A 146 15.55 7.28 1.94
CA ARG A 146 14.66 7.95 0.97
C ARG A 146 14.88 9.46 0.92
N LYS A 147 15.28 10.08 2.02
CA LYS A 147 15.44 11.53 2.11
C LYS A 147 16.82 12.00 1.64
N SER A 148 17.88 11.30 2.03
CA SER A 148 19.27 11.72 1.77
C SER A 148 19.92 11.00 0.60
N GLY A 149 19.34 9.89 0.12
CA GLY A 149 19.92 9.03 -0.90
C GLY A 149 21.13 8.21 -0.42
N LYS A 150 21.48 8.28 0.87
CA LYS A 150 22.63 7.56 1.43
C LYS A 150 22.35 6.06 1.53
N PRO A 151 23.35 5.20 1.36
CA PRO A 151 23.17 3.76 1.48
C PRO A 151 22.74 3.34 2.88
N LEU A 152 21.82 2.36 2.94
CA LEU A 152 21.38 1.75 4.19
C LEU A 152 21.97 0.34 4.31
N GLN A 153 22.84 0.15 5.30
CA GLN A 153 23.39 -1.17 5.66
C GLN A 153 22.42 -1.97 6.53
N GLY A 154 22.40 -3.29 6.34
CA GLY A 154 21.65 -4.21 7.20
C GLY A 154 20.14 -4.20 6.96
N VAL A 155 19.68 -3.67 5.83
CA VAL A 155 18.29 -3.83 5.39
C VAL A 155 18.10 -5.27 4.97
N LYS A 156 17.12 -5.95 5.58
CA LYS A 156 16.72 -7.30 5.18
C LYS A 156 15.89 -7.20 3.92
N VAL A 157 16.42 -7.76 2.83
CA VAL A 157 15.72 -7.95 1.57
C VAL A 157 15.14 -9.35 1.59
N MET A 158 13.82 -9.44 1.57
CA MET A 158 13.10 -10.70 1.40
C MET A 158 12.64 -10.81 -0.05
N ILE A 159 12.93 -11.94 -0.68
CA ILE A 159 12.62 -12.19 -2.08
C ILE A 159 11.59 -13.31 -2.13
N PHE A 160 10.49 -13.04 -2.83
CA PHE A 160 9.39 -13.97 -2.98
C PHE A 160 9.15 -14.30 -4.45
N GLU A 161 8.79 -15.53 -4.70
CA GLU A 161 8.29 -16.01 -5.98
C GLU A 161 6.76 -16.12 -5.96
N LYS A 162 6.14 -15.83 -7.10
CA LYS A 162 4.74 -16.12 -7.37
C LYS A 162 4.51 -17.63 -7.33
N ASN A 163 3.66 -18.11 -6.44
CA ASN A 163 3.26 -19.51 -6.33
C ASN A 163 1.76 -19.65 -6.57
N PHE A 164 1.39 -20.36 -7.64
CA PHE A 164 -0.01 -20.63 -7.98
C PHE A 164 -0.37 -22.06 -7.59
N ASP A 165 -1.29 -22.21 -6.63
CA ASP A 165 -1.84 -23.52 -6.28
C ASP A 165 -2.97 -23.87 -7.25
N TYR A 166 -2.71 -24.81 -8.16
CA TYR A 166 -3.68 -25.24 -9.17
C TYR A 166 -4.94 -25.90 -8.59
N ARG A 167 -4.87 -26.46 -7.37
CA ARG A 167 -6.05 -27.12 -6.75
C ARG A 167 -7.02 -26.10 -6.21
N THR A 168 -6.49 -25.07 -5.53
CA THR A 168 -7.31 -24.03 -4.92
C THR A 168 -7.52 -22.84 -5.85
N GLN A 169 -6.77 -22.77 -6.95
CA GLN A 169 -6.63 -21.60 -7.84
C GLN A 169 -6.21 -20.33 -7.10
N ILE A 170 -5.54 -20.50 -5.95
CA ILE A 170 -5.08 -19.39 -5.12
C ILE A 170 -3.65 -19.06 -5.48
N LEU A 171 -3.42 -17.78 -5.65
CA LEU A 171 -2.11 -17.24 -5.84
C LEU A 171 -1.49 -16.80 -4.50
N THR A 172 -0.21 -17.10 -4.30
CA THR A 172 0.51 -16.85 -3.04
C THR A 172 1.94 -16.40 -3.32
N ARG A 173 2.57 -15.82 -2.30
CA ARG A 173 4.01 -15.55 -2.26
C ARG A 173 4.71 -16.66 -1.52
N LYS A 174 5.71 -17.29 -2.14
CA LYS A 174 6.62 -18.22 -1.47
C LYS A 174 7.97 -17.55 -1.32
N GLU A 175 8.54 -17.57 -0.11
CA GLU A 175 9.89 -17.06 0.10
C GLU A 175 10.89 -17.90 -0.71
N ALA A 176 11.69 -17.20 -1.53
CA ALA A 176 12.71 -17.80 -2.39
C ALA A 176 14.12 -17.56 -1.83
N ALA A 177 14.36 -16.37 -1.27
CA ALA A 177 15.65 -16.02 -0.67
C ALA A 177 15.52 -14.84 0.31
N SER A 178 16.51 -14.67 1.16
CA SER A 178 16.70 -13.44 1.93
C SER A 178 18.17 -13.07 2.04
N GLN A 179 18.46 -11.77 1.99
CA GLN A 179 19.81 -11.21 2.11
C GLN A 179 19.80 -9.92 2.93
N LEU A 180 20.96 -9.55 3.48
CA LEU A 180 21.17 -8.24 4.10
C LEU A 180 21.96 -7.33 3.15
N THR A 181 21.62 -6.05 3.12
CA THR A 181 22.42 -5.06 2.39
C THR A 181 23.78 -4.83 3.06
N ASN A 182 24.82 -4.67 2.24
CA ASN A 182 26.17 -4.37 2.72
C ASN A 182 26.34 -2.88 3.12
N ALA A 183 27.57 -2.45 3.41
CA ALA A 183 27.86 -1.06 3.80
C ALA A 183 27.49 -0.02 2.72
N ASP A 184 27.52 -0.42 1.45
CA ASP A 184 27.13 0.40 0.29
C ASP A 184 25.63 0.32 -0.01
N GLY A 185 24.84 -0.32 0.87
CA GLY A 185 23.41 -0.53 0.68
C GLY A 185 23.08 -1.54 -0.41
N TYR A 186 24.08 -2.20 -0.99
CA TYR A 186 23.94 -3.15 -2.09
C TYR A 186 23.49 -4.52 -1.59
N PHE A 187 22.66 -5.19 -2.39
CA PHE A 187 22.34 -6.61 -2.25
C PHE A 187 22.37 -7.32 -3.60
N SER A 188 22.62 -8.63 -3.56
CA SER A 188 22.52 -9.51 -4.71
C SER A 188 22.07 -10.90 -4.27
N ALA A 189 21.13 -11.48 -5.01
CA ALA A 189 20.68 -12.85 -4.81
C ALA A 189 20.60 -13.56 -6.16
N GLY A 190 21.27 -14.70 -6.27
CA GLY A 190 21.06 -15.63 -7.37
C GLY A 190 19.74 -16.37 -7.16
N LEU A 191 18.94 -16.49 -8.21
CA LEU A 191 17.64 -17.12 -8.15
C LEU A 191 17.55 -18.22 -9.21
N GLU A 192 16.88 -19.33 -8.88
CA GLU A 192 16.63 -20.41 -9.84
C GLU A 192 15.69 -19.94 -10.96
N ARG A 193 14.74 -19.06 -10.62
CA ARG A 193 13.78 -18.45 -11.53
C ARG A 193 13.83 -16.94 -11.42
N ASN A 194 13.60 -16.25 -12.54
CA ASN A 194 13.78 -14.80 -12.64
C ASN A 194 12.51 -14.03 -13.03
N ARG A 195 11.34 -14.68 -13.02
CA ARG A 195 10.04 -14.11 -13.40
C ARG A 195 9.08 -14.09 -12.22
N GLY A 196 8.29 -13.03 -12.10
CA GLY A 196 7.28 -12.90 -11.05
C GLY A 196 7.90 -12.85 -9.65
N LEU A 197 8.97 -12.07 -9.51
CA LEU A 197 9.69 -11.86 -8.26
C LEU A 197 9.19 -10.61 -7.57
N TYR A 198 9.14 -10.68 -6.25
CA TYR A 198 8.72 -9.58 -5.40
C TYR A 198 9.72 -9.41 -4.28
N THR A 199 9.92 -8.18 -3.86
CA THR A 199 10.92 -7.85 -2.85
C THR A 199 10.27 -7.08 -1.73
N ASP A 200 10.58 -7.42 -0.47
CA ASP A 200 10.23 -6.58 0.66
C ASP A 200 11.55 -6.15 1.34
N PHE A 201 11.63 -4.87 1.71
CA PHE A 201 12.78 -4.29 2.38
C PHE A 201 12.40 -3.95 3.81
N ILE A 202 13.11 -4.55 4.78
CA ILE A 202 12.77 -4.45 6.20
C ILE A 202 13.99 -3.95 6.97
N LEU A 203 13.82 -2.85 7.69
CA LEU A 203 14.82 -2.33 8.62
C LEU A 203 14.15 -1.97 9.94
N ARG A 204 14.32 -2.83 10.96
CA ARG A 204 13.65 -2.72 12.27
C ARG A 204 12.12 -2.75 12.09
N GLU A 205 11.42 -1.67 12.44
CA GLU A 205 9.96 -1.53 12.31
C GLU A 205 9.52 -0.93 10.96
N ASP A 206 10.47 -0.52 10.11
CA ASP A 206 10.18 0.07 8.80
C ASP A 206 10.18 -1.03 7.73
N THR A 207 9.05 -1.13 7.02
CA THR A 207 8.86 -2.09 5.93
C THR A 207 8.44 -1.34 4.67
N LEU A 208 9.22 -1.50 3.61
CA LEU A 208 8.88 -1.12 2.25
C LEU A 208 8.59 -2.38 1.44
N PRO A 209 7.32 -2.69 1.15
CA PRO A 209 6.96 -3.63 0.09
C PRO A 209 7.46 -3.07 -1.25
N GLY A 210 8.15 -3.89 -2.03
CA GLY A 210 8.71 -3.51 -3.32
C GLY A 210 7.66 -3.37 -4.42
N ASP A 211 6.48 -3.95 -4.20
CA ASP A 211 5.32 -3.69 -5.03
C ASP A 211 4.04 -3.77 -4.19
N LEU A 212 3.33 -2.66 -4.07
CA LEU A 212 2.04 -2.60 -3.39
C LEU A 212 0.94 -3.26 -4.20
N SER A 213 1.01 -3.17 -5.53
CA SER A 213 0.06 -3.87 -6.37
C SER A 213 0.27 -5.35 -6.19
N SER A 214 1.48 -5.88 -6.07
CA SER A 214 1.68 -7.29 -5.71
C SER A 214 0.88 -7.74 -4.48
N LEU A 215 0.93 -6.99 -3.38
CA LEU A 215 0.18 -7.31 -2.15
C LEU A 215 -1.34 -7.38 -2.38
N ILE A 216 -1.83 -6.77 -3.45
CA ILE A 216 -3.22 -6.76 -3.88
C ILE A 216 -3.41 -7.81 -5.02
N GLU A 217 -2.57 -7.86 -6.04
CA GLU A 217 -2.57 -8.74 -7.22
C GLU A 217 -2.30 -10.22 -6.96
N PHE A 218 -1.86 -10.68 -5.78
CA PHE A 218 -1.69 -12.12 -5.47
C PHE A 218 -3.00 -12.90 -5.31
N SER A 219 -3.99 -12.49 -6.06
CA SER A 219 -5.36 -12.92 -5.98
C SER A 219 -5.94 -12.98 -7.38
N ASN A 220 -5.67 -11.99 -8.24
CA ASN A 220 -6.12 -11.97 -9.63
C ASN A 220 -6.09 -13.34 -10.33
N SER A 221 -7.26 -13.95 -10.47
CA SER A 221 -7.65 -14.85 -11.56
C SER A 221 -9.18 -14.91 -11.68
N PRO A 222 -9.81 -14.04 -12.49
CA PRO A 222 -11.01 -14.46 -13.18
C PRO A 222 -10.58 -15.38 -14.33
N LYS A 223 -10.94 -16.66 -14.26
CA LYS A 223 -11.17 -17.42 -15.49
C LYS A 223 -12.57 -17.06 -15.98
N LEU A 224 -12.65 -16.37 -17.11
CA LEU A 224 -13.84 -16.35 -17.94
C LEU A 224 -14.06 -17.78 -18.46
N PRO A 225 -15.24 -18.40 -18.29
CA PRO A 225 -15.65 -19.51 -19.14
C PRO A 225 -16.12 -18.97 -20.50
N GLU A 226 -15.78 -19.68 -21.57
CA GLU A 226 -16.40 -19.56 -22.90
C GLU A 226 -17.87 -19.94 -22.88
#